data_AF-A0A7W1TCI5-F1
#
_entry.id   AF-A0A7W1TCI5-F1
#
_cell.length_a   1.000
_cell.length_b   1.000
_cell.length_c   1.000
_cell.angle_alpha   90.00
_cell.angle_beta   90.00
_cell.angle_gamma   90.00
#
_symmetry.space_group_name_H-M   'P 1'
#
loop_
_entity.id
_entity.type
_entity.pdbx_description
1 polymer ?
#
loop_
_entity_poly.entity_id
_entity_poly.type
_entity_poly.pdbx_seq_one_letter_code
_entity_poly.pdbx_strand_id
1 'polypeptide(L)'
;LAARTLADVRRLSAISNPGWTADWTALGGLGLRELQATTTWPAMVRMVGAGTCDFLLAPFQATPDLALTCDGTRLVPIPGLKIALSGSRHFAVAAHLPEATALHAALDRGLAVLAAAGIIRRAYEQAGFFSTRTADWTRIP
;
A
#
# COMPACT_ATOMS: atom_id res chain seq x y z
N LEU A 1 -20.01 4.63 2.72
CA LEU A 1 -19.73 3.22 3.04
C LEU A 1 -19.34 3.10 4.51
N ALA A 2 -19.87 2.12 5.25
CA ALA A 2 -19.72 1.99 6.71
C ALA A 2 -19.08 0.64 7.11
N ALA A 3 -18.15 0.11 6.29
CA ALA A 3 -17.43 -1.10 6.64
C ALA A 3 -16.59 -0.89 7.89
N ARG A 4 -16.64 -1.83 8.84
CA ARG A 4 -15.90 -1.79 10.12
C ARG A 4 -15.12 -3.08 10.39
N THR A 5 -15.41 -4.13 9.63
CA THR A 5 -14.82 -5.46 9.80
C THR A 5 -14.38 -6.05 8.46
N LEU A 6 -13.55 -7.09 8.51
CA LEU A 6 -13.21 -7.87 7.31
C LEU A 6 -14.45 -8.44 6.61
N ALA A 7 -15.47 -8.87 7.37
CA ALA A 7 -16.72 -9.38 6.80
C ALA A 7 -17.49 -8.31 6.02
N ASP A 8 -17.41 -7.05 6.44
CA ASP A 8 -17.97 -5.93 5.66
C ASP A 8 -17.17 -5.69 4.39
N VAL A 9 -15.84 -5.66 4.48
CA VAL A 9 -14.95 -5.46 3.33
C VAL A 9 -15.14 -6.53 2.27
N ARG A 10 -15.35 -7.79 2.67
CA ARG A 10 -15.65 -8.91 1.76
C ARG A 10 -16.89 -8.70 0.90
N ARG A 11 -17.84 -7.85 1.33
CA ARG A 11 -19.05 -7.53 0.57
C ARG A 11 -18.84 -6.41 -0.46
N LEU A 12 -17.66 -5.80 -0.48
CA LEU A 12 -17.30 -4.67 -1.35
C LEU A 12 -16.60 -5.14 -2.63
N SER A 13 -16.64 -4.31 -3.67
CA SER A 13 -15.75 -4.42 -4.83
C SER A 13 -14.49 -3.58 -4.67
N ALA A 14 -13.36 -4.08 -5.16
CA ALA A 14 -12.12 -3.32 -5.22
C ALA A 14 -11.63 -3.17 -6.66
N ILE A 15 -10.74 -2.20 -6.87
CA ILE A 15 -9.98 -2.06 -8.12
C ILE A 15 -8.48 -1.97 -7.85
N SER A 16 -7.68 -2.62 -8.69
CA SER A 16 -6.22 -2.56 -8.62
C SER A 16 -5.57 -2.77 -9.99
N ASN A 17 -4.25 -2.55 -10.04
CA ASN A 17 -3.40 -2.88 -11.18
C ASN A 17 -2.81 -4.28 -11.00
N PRO A 18 -3.09 -5.24 -11.92
CA PRO A 18 -2.49 -6.58 -11.85
C PRO A 18 -0.95 -6.59 -11.86
N GLY A 19 -0.32 -5.56 -12.43
CA GLY A 19 1.14 -5.38 -12.41
C GLY A 19 1.69 -4.95 -11.03
N TRP A 20 0.85 -4.45 -10.14
CA TRP A 20 1.20 -4.17 -8.75
C TRP A 20 0.94 -5.42 -7.91
N THR A 21 1.85 -6.37 -8.06
CA THR A 21 1.66 -7.75 -7.58
C THR A 21 1.37 -7.84 -6.08
N ALA A 22 1.95 -6.96 -5.26
CA ALA A 22 1.69 -6.91 -3.82
C ALA A 22 0.22 -6.55 -3.53
N ASP A 23 -0.28 -5.48 -4.13
CA ASP A 23 -1.65 -5.00 -3.99
C ASP A 23 -2.66 -6.00 -4.56
N TRP A 24 -2.37 -6.51 -5.75
CA TRP A 24 -3.21 -7.50 -6.43
C TRP A 24 -3.36 -8.79 -5.61
N THR A 25 -2.24 -9.30 -5.08
CA THR A 25 -2.25 -10.50 -4.23
C THR A 25 -2.99 -10.25 -2.92
N ALA A 26 -2.76 -9.11 -2.27
CA ALA A 26 -3.43 -8.76 -1.02
C ALA A 26 -4.95 -8.70 -1.21
N LEU A 27 -5.44 -7.98 -2.23
CA LEU A 27 -6.87 -7.88 -2.52
C LEU A 27 -7.47 -9.21 -2.96
N GLY A 28 -6.76 -9.99 -3.78
CA GLY A 28 -7.20 -11.31 -4.23
C GLY A 28 -7.39 -12.30 -3.07
N GLY A 29 -6.59 -12.17 -2.01
CA GLY A 29 -6.69 -13.01 -0.81
C GLY A 29 -7.85 -12.66 0.14
N LEU A 30 -8.50 -11.50 -0.03
CA LEU A 30 -9.54 -11.05 0.91
C LEU A 30 -10.87 -11.77 0.75
N GLY A 31 -11.18 -12.31 -0.44
CA GLY A 31 -12.49 -12.86 -0.76
C GLY A 31 -13.56 -11.77 -0.96
N LEU A 32 -13.23 -10.76 -1.75
CA LEU A 32 -14.11 -9.64 -2.08
C LEU A 32 -15.28 -10.06 -2.97
N ARG A 33 -16.34 -9.24 -3.02
CA ARG A 33 -17.46 -9.42 -3.97
C ARG A 33 -16.95 -9.43 -5.40
N GLU A 34 -16.02 -8.54 -5.70
CA GLU A 34 -15.39 -8.41 -7.02
C GLU A 34 -14.04 -7.71 -6.88
N LEU A 35 -13.06 -8.13 -7.68
CA LEU A 35 -11.77 -7.43 -7.86
C LEU A 35 -11.60 -7.07 -9.33
N GLN A 36 -11.70 -5.79 -9.65
CA GLN A 36 -11.59 -5.25 -10.99
C GLN A 36 -10.13 -4.86 -11.31
N ALA A 37 -9.77 -4.92 -12.58
CA ALA A 37 -8.43 -4.63 -13.07
C ALA A 37 -8.41 -3.34 -13.90
N THR A 38 -7.39 -2.50 -13.68
CA THR A 38 -7.02 -1.40 -14.59
C THR A 38 -5.53 -1.10 -14.49
N THR A 39 -4.94 -0.52 -15.52
CA THR A 39 -3.48 -0.34 -15.59
C THR A 39 -3.00 1.04 -15.10
N THR A 40 -3.91 1.98 -14.84
CA THR A 40 -3.52 3.37 -14.49
C THR A 40 -4.12 3.82 -13.16
N TRP A 41 -3.29 4.47 -12.35
CA TRP A 41 -3.70 5.06 -11.08
C TRP A 41 -4.85 6.07 -11.22
N PRO A 42 -4.81 7.04 -12.15
CA PRO A 42 -5.93 7.94 -12.40
C PRO A 42 -7.26 7.25 -12.67
N ALA A 43 -7.25 6.13 -13.42
CA ALA A 43 -8.48 5.38 -13.70
C ALA A 43 -9.04 4.74 -12.43
N MET A 44 -8.20 4.15 -11.57
CA MET A 44 -8.64 3.58 -10.28
C MET A 44 -9.31 4.63 -9.41
N VAL A 45 -8.65 5.78 -9.23
CA VAL A 45 -9.18 6.87 -8.41
C VAL A 45 -10.53 7.36 -8.94
N ARG A 46 -10.66 7.58 -10.25
CA ARG A 46 -11.93 8.01 -10.86
C ARG A 46 -13.04 6.97 -10.73
N MET A 47 -12.74 5.68 -10.88
CA MET A 47 -13.74 4.61 -10.77
C MET A 47 -14.28 4.48 -9.34
N VAL A 48 -13.42 4.65 -8.33
CA VAL A 48 -13.87 4.71 -6.93
C VAL A 48 -14.64 6.02 -6.68
N GLY A 49 -14.14 7.15 -7.16
CA GLY A 49 -14.80 8.45 -7.03
C GLY A 49 -16.19 8.52 -7.66
N ALA A 50 -16.39 7.81 -8.78
CA ALA A 50 -17.68 7.69 -9.47
C ALA A 50 -18.60 6.61 -8.88
N GLY A 51 -18.15 5.85 -7.88
CA GLY A 51 -18.91 4.76 -7.27
C GLY A 51 -19.04 3.50 -8.14
N THR A 52 -18.22 3.36 -9.19
CA THR A 52 -18.16 2.13 -10.00
C THR A 52 -17.51 0.97 -9.22
N CYS A 53 -16.54 1.31 -8.35
CA CYS A 53 -15.91 0.38 -7.41
C CYS A 53 -16.02 0.95 -5.99
N ASP A 54 -16.09 0.09 -4.98
CA ASP A 54 -16.24 0.56 -3.60
C ASP A 54 -14.94 1.10 -2.99
N PHE A 55 -13.77 0.52 -3.33
CA PHE A 55 -12.47 0.99 -2.82
C PHE A 55 -11.25 0.60 -3.69
N LEU A 56 -10.09 1.18 -3.33
CA LEU A 56 -8.76 0.83 -3.85
C LEU A 56 -7.75 0.84 -2.70
N LEU A 57 -6.55 0.29 -2.90
CA LEU A 57 -5.45 0.43 -1.94
C LEU A 57 -4.66 1.73 -2.19
N ALA A 58 -4.45 2.50 -1.13
CA ALA A 58 -3.67 3.73 -1.15
C ALA A 58 -2.86 3.88 0.15
N PRO A 59 -1.69 4.53 0.13
CA PRO A 59 -1.00 4.92 1.35
C PRO A 59 -1.82 5.95 2.12
N PHE A 60 -1.76 5.90 3.45
CA PHE A 60 -2.32 6.93 4.30
C PHE A 60 -1.61 8.27 4.05
N GLN A 61 -2.36 9.32 3.76
CA GLN A 61 -1.79 10.63 3.51
C GLN A 61 -1.45 11.36 4.82
N ALA A 62 -0.54 12.33 4.74
CA ALA A 62 -0.19 13.18 5.88
C ALA A 62 -1.30 14.18 6.27
N THR A 63 -2.43 14.22 5.56
CA THR A 63 -3.61 15.05 5.84
C THR A 63 -4.30 14.60 7.14
N PRO A 64 -4.95 15.50 7.92
CA PRO A 64 -5.54 15.17 9.23
C PRO A 64 -6.45 13.93 9.25
N ASP A 65 -7.25 13.75 8.21
CA ASP A 65 -8.18 12.62 8.05
C ASP A 65 -7.66 11.51 7.11
N LEU A 66 -6.36 11.54 6.80
CA LEU A 66 -5.66 10.56 5.97
C LEU A 66 -6.15 10.48 4.51
N ALA A 67 -6.97 11.45 4.08
CA ALA A 67 -7.60 11.47 2.78
C ALA A 67 -6.59 11.64 1.65
N LEU A 68 -6.81 10.87 0.58
CA LEU A 68 -6.16 11.01 -0.72
C LEU A 68 -6.95 11.98 -1.58
N THR A 69 -6.27 12.98 -2.13
CA THR A 69 -6.82 13.84 -3.19
C THR A 69 -6.02 13.63 -4.46
N CYS A 70 -6.66 13.17 -5.52
CA CYS A 70 -6.04 12.95 -6.83
C CYS A 70 -7.07 13.22 -7.92
N ASP A 71 -6.70 13.97 -8.95
CA ASP A 71 -7.56 14.34 -10.09
C ASP A 71 -8.95 14.89 -9.68
N GLY A 72 -8.97 15.79 -8.68
CA GLY A 72 -10.21 16.38 -8.16
C GLY A 72 -11.10 15.42 -7.37
N THR A 73 -10.71 14.14 -7.24
CA THR A 73 -11.41 13.13 -6.44
C THR A 73 -10.78 13.08 -5.06
N ARG A 74 -11.63 13.10 -4.03
CA ARG A 74 -11.23 12.96 -2.63
C ARG A 74 -11.71 11.61 -2.10
N LEU A 75 -10.78 10.75 -1.72
CA LEU A 75 -11.04 9.44 -1.14
C LEU A 75 -10.59 9.44 0.33
N VAL A 76 -11.46 8.93 1.21
CA VAL A 76 -11.16 8.74 2.63
C VAL A 76 -10.94 7.26 2.91
N PRO A 77 -10.07 6.89 3.87
CA PRO A 77 -9.94 5.49 4.23
C PRO A 77 -11.21 4.93 4.86
N ILE A 78 -11.35 3.61 4.84
CA ILE A 78 -12.32 2.90 5.68
C ILE A 78 -11.82 3.00 7.13
N PRO A 79 -12.49 3.75 8.03
CA PRO A 79 -11.92 4.03 9.34
C PRO A 79 -11.72 2.76 10.18
N GLY A 80 -10.57 2.67 10.85
CA GLY A 80 -10.26 1.57 11.75
C GLY A 80 -9.75 0.30 11.08
N LEU A 81 -9.61 0.27 9.75
CA LEU A 81 -9.08 -0.88 9.00
C LEU A 81 -7.80 -0.51 8.24
N LYS A 82 -6.75 -1.32 8.38
CA LYS A 82 -5.53 -1.24 7.57
C LYS A 82 -5.18 -2.62 7.03
N ILE A 83 -4.53 -2.68 5.87
CA ILE A 83 -4.05 -3.93 5.28
C ILE A 83 -2.52 -3.97 5.31
N ALA A 84 -1.94 -5.16 5.48
CA ALA A 84 -0.52 -5.36 5.33
C ALA A 84 -0.21 -5.95 3.96
N LEU A 85 0.72 -5.33 3.24
CA LEU A 85 1.23 -5.91 2.00
C LEU A 85 2.37 -6.87 2.37
N SER A 86 2.23 -8.13 1.98
CA SER A 86 3.30 -9.12 2.14
C SER A 86 4.43 -8.83 1.14
N GLY A 87 5.67 -8.88 1.62
CA GLY A 87 6.85 -8.71 0.77
C GLY A 87 7.99 -7.96 1.46
N SER A 88 9.05 -7.77 0.70
CA SER A 88 10.24 -7.00 1.09
C SER A 88 10.56 -5.98 0.01
N ARG A 89 11.26 -4.91 0.40
CA ARG A 89 11.72 -3.85 -0.51
C ARG A 89 13.22 -3.96 -0.66
N HIS A 90 13.68 -3.90 -1.90
CA HIS A 90 15.08 -4.07 -2.26
C HIS A 90 15.51 -2.98 -3.21
N PHE A 91 16.80 -2.66 -3.21
CA PHE A 91 17.37 -1.86 -4.29
C PHE A 91 17.58 -2.74 -5.52
N ALA A 92 17.09 -2.30 -6.66
CA ALA A 92 17.33 -3.00 -7.91
C ALA A 92 18.78 -2.76 -8.37
N VAL A 93 19.48 -3.85 -8.72
CA VAL A 93 20.84 -3.82 -9.26
C VAL A 93 20.85 -4.51 -10.62
N ALA A 94 21.48 -3.89 -11.62
CA ALA A 94 21.60 -4.46 -12.95
C ALA A 94 22.55 -5.67 -12.93
N ALA A 95 21.99 -6.87 -13.10
CA ALA A 95 22.71 -8.13 -12.91
C ALA A 95 23.89 -8.36 -13.89
N HIS A 96 23.92 -7.66 -15.02
CA HIS A 96 24.97 -7.81 -16.04
C HIS A 96 26.26 -7.04 -15.72
N LEU A 97 26.25 -6.16 -14.70
CA LEU A 97 27.44 -5.40 -14.33
C LEU A 97 28.46 -6.31 -13.62
N PRO A 98 29.77 -6.22 -13.94
CA PRO A 98 30.81 -7.02 -13.28
C PRO A 98 30.79 -6.93 -11.75
N GLU A 99 30.47 -5.75 -11.22
CA GLU A 99 30.41 -5.44 -9.79
C GLU A 99 29.04 -5.70 -9.14
N ALA A 100 28.02 -6.19 -9.87
CA ALA A 100 26.65 -6.31 -9.39
C ALA A 100 26.54 -7.06 -8.05
N THR A 101 27.25 -8.18 -7.91
CA THR A 101 27.25 -8.99 -6.67
C THR A 101 27.85 -8.23 -5.50
N ALA A 102 28.98 -7.55 -5.72
CA ALA A 102 29.65 -6.79 -4.67
C ALA A 102 28.83 -5.57 -4.24
N LEU A 103 28.20 -4.87 -5.20
CA LEU A 103 27.31 -3.75 -4.96
C LEU A 103 26.06 -4.18 -4.18
N HIS A 104 25.40 -5.26 -4.60
CA HIS A 104 24.23 -5.80 -3.91
C HIS A 104 24.57 -6.16 -2.46
N ALA A 105 25.67 -6.87 -2.22
CA ALA A 105 26.12 -7.21 -0.88
C ALA A 105 26.46 -5.97 -0.02
N ALA A 106 27.01 -4.90 -0.62
CA ALA A 106 27.27 -3.65 0.08
C ALA A 106 25.98 -2.92 0.46
N LEU A 107 24.99 -2.90 -0.44
CA LEU A 107 23.66 -2.34 -0.18
C LEU A 107 22.96 -3.08 0.96
N ASP A 108 22.96 -4.41 0.95
CA ASP A 108 22.35 -5.24 2.00
C ASP A 108 23.01 -5.00 3.36
N ARG A 109 24.34 -4.94 3.40
CA ARG A 109 25.07 -4.61 4.64
C ARG A 109 24.72 -3.22 5.15
N GLY A 110 24.69 -2.22 4.26
CA GLY A 110 24.31 -0.85 4.62
C GLY A 110 22.89 -0.78 5.18
N LEU A 111 21.93 -1.43 4.52
CA LEU A 111 20.55 -1.53 4.98
C LEU A 111 20.44 -2.21 6.35
N ALA A 112 21.18 -3.30 6.58
CA ALA A 112 21.21 -3.99 7.88
C ALA A 112 21.72 -3.07 9.00
N VAL A 113 22.79 -2.31 8.75
CA VAL A 113 23.33 -1.33 9.71
C VAL A 113 22.31 -0.23 10.02
N LEU A 114 21.69 0.35 8.97
CA LEU A 114 20.68 1.40 9.14
C LEU A 114 19.41 0.88 9.85
N ALA A 115 19.03 -0.37 9.60
CA ALA A 115 17.93 -1.04 10.28
C ALA A 115 18.24 -1.24 11.77
N ALA A 116 19.41 -1.78 12.10
CA ALA A 116 19.85 -2.00 13.48
C ALA A 116 19.95 -0.69 14.27
N ALA A 117 20.32 0.41 13.63
CA ALA A 117 20.36 1.74 14.21
C ALA A 117 18.97 2.43 14.30
N GLY A 118 17.90 1.79 13.86
CA GLY A 118 16.53 2.35 13.87
C GLY A 118 16.29 3.47 12.85
N ILE A 119 17.27 3.77 11.99
CA ILE A 119 17.22 4.90 11.05
C ILE A 119 16.14 4.68 9.99
N ILE A 120 16.04 3.45 9.45
CA ILE A 120 15.02 3.11 8.44
C ILE A 120 13.62 3.32 8.99
N ARG A 121 13.35 2.86 10.22
CA ARG A 121 12.05 3.02 10.86
C ARG A 121 11.69 4.49 11.03
N ARG A 122 12.61 5.28 11.59
CA ARG A 122 12.43 6.72 11.76
C ARG A 122 12.16 7.44 10.44
N ALA A 123 12.87 7.07 9.37
CA ALA A 123 12.64 7.65 8.04
C ALA A 123 11.23 7.36 7.52
N TYR A 124 10.71 6.13 7.69
CA TYR A 124 9.34 5.80 7.31
C TYR A 124 8.27 6.52 8.16
N GLU A 125 8.52 6.72 9.45
CA GLU A 125 7.64 7.49 10.33
C GLU A 125 7.62 8.97 9.91
N GLN A 126 8.79 9.57 9.67
CA GLN A 126 8.93 10.96 9.22
C GLN A 126 8.35 11.23 7.84
N ALA A 127 8.45 10.25 6.92
CA ALA A 127 7.81 10.32 5.61
C ALA A 127 6.28 10.09 5.67
N GLY A 128 5.72 9.80 6.84
CA GLY A 128 4.29 9.53 7.03
C GLY A 128 3.85 8.13 6.58
N PHE A 129 4.76 7.27 6.13
CA PHE A 129 4.46 5.91 5.70
C PHE A 129 3.96 5.07 6.89
N PHE A 130 4.64 5.15 8.03
CA PHE A 130 4.14 4.60 9.30
C PHE A 130 3.39 5.69 10.06
N SER A 131 2.09 5.81 9.81
CA SER A 131 1.26 6.78 10.52
C SER A 131 0.91 6.30 11.92
N THR A 132 1.31 7.05 12.95
CA THR A 132 0.90 6.81 14.34
C THR A 132 -0.62 6.88 14.52
N ARG A 133 -1.31 7.63 13.66
CA ARG A 133 -2.77 7.79 13.66
C ARG A 133 -3.54 6.52 13.30
N THR A 134 -2.86 5.54 12.69
CA THR A 134 -3.44 4.24 12.36
C THR A 134 -2.82 3.11 13.16
N ALA A 135 -2.06 3.42 14.23
CA ALA A 135 -1.43 2.43 15.08
C ALA A 135 -2.43 1.40 15.63
N ASP A 136 -3.57 1.89 16.14
CA ASP A 136 -4.62 1.07 16.76
C ASP A 136 -5.65 0.51 15.78
N TRP A 137 -5.48 0.74 14.47
CA TRP A 137 -6.41 0.21 13.47
C TRP A 137 -6.24 -1.30 13.33
N THR A 138 -7.36 -1.99 13.10
CA THR A 138 -7.38 -3.43 12.89
C THR A 138 -6.67 -3.75 11.58
N ARG A 139 -5.63 -4.59 11.67
CA ARG A 139 -4.94 -5.11 10.49
C ARG A 139 -5.74 -6.29 9.91
N ILE A 140 -6.29 -6.12 8.72
CA ILE A 140 -6.88 -7.21 7.93
C ILE A 140 -5.77 -7.97 7.19
N PRO A 141 -5.96 -9.28 6.92
CA PRO A 141 -4.99 -10.12 6.23
C PRO A 141 -4.61 -9.58 4.85
#